data_AF-A0A6J3AZY4-F1
#
_entry.id   AF-A0A6J3AZY4-F1
#
_cell.length_a   1.000
_cell.length_b   1.000
_cell.length_c   1.000
_cell.angle_alpha   90.00
_cell.angle_beta   90.00
_cell.angle_gamma   90.00
#
_symmetry.space_group_name_H-M   'P 1'
#
loop_
_entity.id
_entity.type
_entity.pdbx_description
1 polymer ?
#
loop_
_entity_poly.entity_id
_entity_poly.type
_entity_poly.pdbx_seq_one_letter_code
_entity_poly.pdbx_strand_id
1 'polypeptide(L)'
;MQFSTAVSPQSFSTPGWKTETKYSARVLTGNWLEERRKGLPYKHLITHHQEPSHHHLISTYDDHYNRHNHNPDLPQLRTWNGHQLLWLPEKSDFPLLAPPTNYGLSEQLKRRWLAPREAAPRESTHTASFPRPPSGALSRREHAIPVPPPRLQPVPRF
;
A
#
# COMPACT_ATOMS: atom_id res chain seq x y z
N MET A 1 -20.69 1.61 36.38
CA MET A 1 -19.89 1.15 35.23
C MET A 1 -20.62 1.57 33.96
N GLN A 2 -20.01 2.45 33.15
CA GLN A 2 -20.61 2.98 31.92
C GLN A 2 -20.08 2.18 30.73
N PHE A 3 -20.96 1.58 29.95
CA PHE A 3 -20.59 0.91 28.69
C PHE A 3 -20.70 1.93 27.55
N SER A 4 -19.57 2.42 27.05
CA SER A 4 -19.49 3.25 25.85
C SER A 4 -19.49 2.34 24.61
N THR A 5 -20.65 2.20 23.96
CA THR A 5 -20.74 1.59 22.63
C THR A 5 -20.33 2.65 21.60
N ALA A 6 -19.19 2.45 20.94
CA ALA A 6 -18.77 3.30 19.83
C ALA A 6 -19.73 3.11 18.64
N VAL A 7 -20.62 4.08 18.42
CA VAL A 7 -21.44 4.16 17.22
C VAL A 7 -20.53 4.63 16.08
N SER A 8 -20.16 3.71 15.19
CA SER A 8 -19.45 4.05 13.95
C SER A 8 -20.33 4.99 13.11
N PRO A 9 -19.87 6.20 12.74
CA PRO A 9 -20.70 7.15 12.00
C PRO A 9 -21.02 6.62 10.60
N GLN A 10 -22.31 6.34 10.35
CA GLN A 10 -22.83 5.94 9.06
C GLN A 10 -22.76 7.17 8.11
N SER A 11 -22.27 6.99 6.87
CA SER A 11 -22.25 8.10 5.91
C SER A 11 -23.67 8.48 5.49
N PHE A 12 -23.95 9.78 5.40
CA PHE A 12 -25.25 10.38 5.06
C PHE A 12 -25.83 9.96 3.69
N SER A 13 -25.10 9.20 2.88
CA SER A 13 -25.49 8.81 1.52
C SER A 13 -25.93 7.33 1.41
N THR A 14 -26.07 6.60 2.52
CA THR A 14 -26.48 5.19 2.46
C THR A 14 -28.00 5.10 2.26
N PRO A 15 -28.51 4.54 1.14
CA PRO A 15 -29.95 4.45 0.92
C PRO A 15 -30.59 3.49 1.93
N GLY A 16 -31.78 3.84 2.43
CA GLY A 16 -32.43 3.15 3.57
C GLY A 16 -32.63 1.65 3.39
N TRP A 17 -32.86 1.17 2.16
CA TRP A 17 -32.98 -0.26 1.83
C TRP A 17 -31.70 -1.07 2.04
N LYS A 18 -30.55 -0.40 2.21
CA LYS A 18 -29.22 -0.98 2.44
C LYS A 18 -28.81 -0.96 3.91
N THR A 19 -29.70 -0.50 4.81
CA THR A 19 -29.43 -0.45 6.25
C THR A 19 -29.83 -1.79 6.88
N GLU A 20 -28.90 -2.73 6.91
CA GLU A 20 -29.09 -3.99 7.63
C GLU A 20 -28.99 -3.75 9.14
N THR A 21 -30.05 -4.06 9.89
CA THR A 21 -30.00 -4.10 11.35
C THR A 21 -29.04 -5.19 11.82
N LYS A 22 -27.93 -4.78 12.47
CA LYS A 22 -26.98 -5.71 13.09
C LYS A 22 -27.43 -6.03 14.50
N TYR A 23 -27.78 -7.29 14.75
CA TYR A 23 -28.14 -7.79 16.08
C TYR A 23 -26.96 -8.51 16.74
N SER A 24 -26.98 -8.60 18.07
CA SER A 24 -26.05 -9.44 18.82
C SER A 24 -26.24 -10.92 18.46
N ALA A 25 -25.18 -11.73 18.49
CA ALA A 25 -25.24 -13.18 18.26
C ALA A 25 -26.12 -13.96 19.26
N ARG A 26 -26.61 -13.29 20.32
CA ARG A 26 -27.60 -13.82 21.27
C ARG A 26 -29.04 -13.73 20.76
N VAL A 27 -29.30 -12.89 19.76
CA VAL A 27 -30.64 -12.67 19.21
C VAL A 27 -30.88 -13.68 18.10
N LEU A 28 -31.98 -14.44 18.21
CA LEU A 28 -32.37 -15.51 17.30
C LEU A 28 -32.92 -14.94 15.98
N THR A 29 -32.08 -14.33 15.16
CA THR A 29 -32.50 -13.69 13.90
C THR A 29 -31.49 -13.94 12.79
N GLY A 30 -31.99 -14.18 11.57
CA GLY A 30 -31.16 -14.41 10.39
C GLY A 30 -30.28 -15.66 10.52
N ASN A 31 -28.97 -15.49 10.29
CA ASN A 31 -27.97 -16.57 10.22
C ASN A 31 -27.52 -17.13 11.60
N TRP A 32 -28.35 -17.00 12.64
CA TRP A 32 -28.00 -17.28 14.05
C TRP A 32 -27.39 -18.67 14.27
N LEU A 33 -27.97 -19.71 13.66
CA LEU A 33 -27.50 -21.09 13.81
C LEU A 33 -26.10 -21.29 13.23
N GLU A 34 -25.82 -20.70 12.06
CA GLU A 34 -24.53 -20.80 11.39
C GLU A 34 -23.46 -20.03 12.16
N GLU A 35 -23.76 -18.82 12.68
CA GLU A 35 -22.82 -18.07 13.54
C GLU A 35 -22.41 -18.86 14.79
N ARG A 36 -23.33 -19.64 15.37
CA ARG A 36 -23.05 -20.49 16.53
C ARG A 36 -22.29 -21.77 16.17
N ARG A 37 -22.45 -22.26 14.94
CA ARG A 37 -21.70 -23.41 14.40
C ARG A 37 -20.27 -23.09 14.00
N LYS A 38 -19.87 -21.81 13.94
CA LYS A 38 -18.51 -21.37 13.58
C LYS A 38 -17.38 -21.89 14.49
N GLY A 39 -17.70 -22.59 15.57
CA GLY A 39 -16.74 -23.39 16.32
C GLY A 39 -15.62 -22.58 16.98
N LEU A 40 -14.51 -23.25 17.31
CA LEU A 40 -13.34 -22.60 17.87
C LEU A 40 -12.60 -21.80 16.79
N PRO A 41 -12.11 -20.58 17.11
CA PRO A 41 -11.34 -19.80 16.16
C PRO A 41 -10.06 -20.55 15.78
N TYR A 42 -9.73 -20.57 14.49
CA TYR A 42 -8.53 -21.22 13.94
C TYR A 42 -7.24 -20.87 14.67
N LYS A 43 -7.12 -19.61 15.16
CA LYS A 43 -6.01 -19.17 16.00
C LYS A 43 -5.74 -20.14 17.15
N HIS A 44 -6.76 -20.55 17.90
CA HIS A 44 -6.60 -21.43 19.06
C HIS A 44 -6.26 -22.87 18.69
N LEU A 45 -6.50 -23.29 17.45
CA LEU A 45 -6.23 -24.66 17.00
C LEU A 45 -4.75 -24.86 16.62
N ILE A 46 -4.09 -23.81 16.13
CA ILE A 46 -2.79 -23.93 15.45
C ILE A 46 -1.69 -23.09 16.10
N THR A 47 -2.04 -22.11 16.94
CA THR A 47 -1.01 -21.38 17.69
C THR A 47 -0.47 -22.24 18.83
N HIS A 48 0.85 -22.46 18.85
CA HIS A 48 1.49 -23.29 19.87
C HIS A 48 1.81 -22.53 21.17
N HIS A 49 2.25 -21.26 21.10
CA HIS A 49 2.70 -20.51 22.29
C HIS A 49 2.17 -19.08 22.35
N GLN A 50 0.93 -18.87 21.88
CA GLN A 50 0.33 -17.53 21.73
C GLN A 50 1.16 -16.58 20.84
N GLU A 51 1.99 -17.15 19.97
CA GLU A 51 2.86 -16.37 19.09
C GLU A 51 2.05 -15.43 18.20
N PRO A 52 2.47 -14.16 18.06
CA PRO A 52 1.88 -13.27 17.08
C PRO A 52 1.99 -13.86 15.67
N SER A 53 0.95 -13.75 14.85
CA SER A 53 1.01 -14.25 13.47
C SER A 53 2.09 -13.59 12.60
N HIS A 54 2.54 -12.39 12.98
CA HIS A 54 3.60 -11.63 12.29
C HIS A 54 4.99 -11.86 12.91
N HIS A 55 5.14 -12.92 13.70
CA HIS A 55 6.45 -13.38 14.19
C HIS A 55 7.19 -14.03 13.02
N HIS A 56 8.51 -13.81 12.88
CA HIS A 56 9.37 -14.38 11.82
C HIS A 56 9.18 -13.81 10.39
N LEU A 57 9.23 -12.49 10.22
CA LEU A 57 9.17 -11.84 8.89
C LEU A 57 10.50 -11.78 8.14
N ILE A 58 11.56 -12.30 8.75
CA ILE A 58 12.94 -12.20 8.26
C ILE A 58 13.44 -13.62 8.05
N SER A 59 13.88 -13.93 6.83
CA SER A 59 14.52 -15.20 6.53
C SER A 59 15.98 -15.18 7.02
N THR A 60 16.53 -16.37 7.29
CA THR A 60 17.96 -16.52 7.63
C THR A 60 18.88 -15.97 6.55
N TYR A 61 18.44 -16.04 5.28
CA TYR A 61 19.14 -15.44 4.14
C TYR A 61 19.14 -13.91 4.21
N ASP A 62 17.98 -13.27 4.41
CA ASP A 62 17.86 -11.81 4.51
C ASP A 62 18.73 -11.25 5.64
N ASP A 63 18.71 -11.92 6.80
CA ASP A 63 19.52 -11.54 7.95
C ASP A 63 21.04 -11.62 7.68
N HIS A 64 21.50 -12.69 7.02
CA HIS A 64 22.92 -12.87 6.71
C HIS A 64 23.45 -11.76 5.80
N TYR A 65 22.73 -11.47 4.71
CA TYR A 65 23.23 -10.55 3.69
C TYR A 65 22.96 -9.08 4.01
N ASN A 66 21.80 -8.76 4.57
CA ASN A 66 21.35 -7.37 4.71
C ASN A 66 21.59 -6.80 6.12
N ARG A 67 21.60 -7.67 7.13
CA ARG A 67 21.73 -7.28 8.55
C ARG A 67 23.01 -7.78 9.21
N HIS A 68 23.84 -8.50 8.46
CA HIS A 68 25.13 -9.02 8.91
C HIS A 68 25.05 -9.84 10.21
N ASN A 69 23.97 -10.60 10.40
CA ASN A 69 23.77 -11.46 11.55
C ASN A 69 23.84 -10.73 12.92
N HIS A 70 23.61 -9.42 12.95
CA HIS A 70 23.63 -8.68 14.20
C HIS A 70 22.29 -8.81 14.93
N ASN A 71 22.32 -9.45 16.10
CA ASN A 71 21.17 -9.56 16.99
C ASN A 71 21.58 -9.10 18.40
N PRO A 72 20.98 -8.03 18.94
CA PRO A 72 21.28 -7.56 20.30
C PRO A 72 20.78 -8.51 21.39
N ASP A 73 19.80 -9.37 21.10
CA ASP A 73 19.19 -10.28 22.07
C ASP A 73 19.96 -11.61 22.19
N LEU A 74 20.96 -11.85 21.34
CA LEU A 74 21.81 -13.03 21.44
C LEU A 74 22.81 -12.88 22.60
N PRO A 75 22.99 -13.93 23.42
CA PRO A 75 24.07 -13.92 24.40
C PRO A 75 25.43 -13.92 23.70
N GLN A 76 26.38 -13.19 24.28
CA GLN A 76 27.70 -12.96 23.69
C GLN A 76 28.53 -14.25 23.52
N LEU A 77 28.35 -15.23 24.41
CA LEU A 77 29.11 -16.48 24.43
C LEU A 77 28.17 -17.67 24.34
N ARG A 78 28.50 -18.59 23.42
CA ARG A 78 27.87 -19.91 23.36
C ARG A 78 28.42 -20.82 24.47
N THR A 79 27.55 -21.66 25.01
CA THR A 79 27.85 -22.65 26.06
C THR A 79 27.59 -24.05 25.51
N TRP A 80 28.40 -25.03 25.92
CA TRP A 80 28.18 -26.42 25.50
C TRP A 80 27.10 -27.06 26.37
N ASN A 81 26.04 -27.57 25.74
CA ASN A 81 25.02 -28.34 26.44
C ASN A 81 25.28 -29.84 26.24
N GLY A 82 25.66 -30.53 27.32
CA GLY A 82 25.95 -31.97 27.29
C GLY A 82 24.73 -32.87 27.08
N HIS A 83 23.51 -32.41 27.39
CA HIS A 83 22.29 -33.19 27.19
C HIS A 83 21.85 -33.21 25.72
N GLN A 84 22.05 -32.09 25.01
CA GLN A 84 21.68 -31.95 23.61
C GLN A 84 22.88 -32.16 22.66
N LEU A 85 24.11 -32.21 23.19
CA LEU A 85 25.36 -32.31 22.44
C LEU A 85 25.52 -31.18 21.40
N LEU A 86 25.11 -29.97 21.77
CA LEU A 86 25.08 -28.78 20.92
C LEU A 86 25.65 -27.57 21.66
N TRP A 87 26.17 -26.61 20.90
CA TRP A 87 26.54 -25.30 21.43
C TRP A 87 25.29 -24.42 21.46
N LEU A 88 24.81 -24.09 22.66
CA LEU A 88 23.65 -23.25 22.87
C LEU A 88 24.02 -21.81 23.28
N PRO A 89 23.17 -20.83 22.96
CA PRO A 89 22.02 -21.01 22.08
C PRO A 89 22.41 -21.05 20.61
N GLU A 90 21.62 -21.78 19.82
CA GLU A 90 21.71 -21.66 18.38
C GLU A 90 21.08 -20.33 17.94
N LYS A 91 21.56 -19.81 16.81
CA LYS A 91 21.03 -18.56 16.27
C LYS A 91 19.52 -18.65 15.95
N SER A 92 19.04 -19.84 15.59
CA SER A 92 17.62 -20.12 15.32
C SER A 92 16.74 -20.02 16.55
N ASP A 93 17.30 -20.19 17.75
CA ASP A 93 16.55 -20.12 19.01
C ASP A 93 16.14 -18.69 19.34
N PHE A 94 16.81 -17.70 18.74
CA PHE A 94 16.60 -16.27 18.96
C PHE A 94 16.25 -15.58 17.63
N PRO A 95 15.01 -15.77 17.15
CA PRO A 95 14.57 -15.14 15.91
C PRO A 95 14.58 -13.62 16.04
N LEU A 96 15.06 -12.94 15.00
CA LEU A 96 15.10 -11.48 14.97
C LEU A 96 13.69 -10.88 14.87
N LEU A 97 13.32 -10.09 15.87
CA LEU A 97 12.03 -9.41 15.94
C LEU A 97 12.11 -8.01 15.34
N ALA A 98 12.44 -7.95 14.05
CA ALA A 98 12.52 -6.71 13.32
C ALA A 98 11.50 -6.67 12.16
N PRO A 99 11.09 -5.48 11.71
CA PRO A 99 10.27 -5.36 10.51
C PRO A 99 11.04 -5.91 9.29
N PRO A 100 10.34 -6.46 8.27
CA PRO A 100 10.99 -7.04 7.10
C PRO A 100 11.79 -6.00 6.31
N THR A 101 12.90 -6.44 5.71
CA THR A 101 13.73 -5.61 4.81
C THR A 101 12.98 -5.41 3.49
N ASN A 102 12.11 -4.40 3.44
CA ASN A 102 11.14 -4.25 2.35
C ASN A 102 11.68 -3.42 1.17
N TYR A 103 12.92 -2.91 1.22
CA TYR A 103 13.53 -2.12 0.13
C TYR A 103 12.63 -1.02 -0.48
N GLY A 104 11.68 -0.46 0.30
CA GLY A 104 10.68 0.50 -0.17
C GLY A 104 9.56 -0.08 -1.07
N LEU A 105 9.52 -1.38 -1.34
CA LEU A 105 8.49 -2.02 -2.19
C LEU A 105 7.08 -1.83 -1.62
N SER A 106 6.92 -1.98 -0.30
CA SER A 106 5.63 -1.72 0.36
C SER A 106 5.18 -0.26 0.23
N GLU A 107 6.10 0.70 0.29
CA GLU A 107 5.79 2.11 0.11
C GLU A 107 5.40 2.40 -1.34
N GLN A 108 6.11 1.81 -2.30
CA GLN A 108 5.77 1.91 -3.72
C GLN A 108 4.39 1.31 -4.00
N LEU A 109 4.07 0.16 -3.42
CA LEU A 109 2.75 -0.46 -3.55
C LEU A 109 1.64 0.40 -2.92
N LYS A 110 1.88 0.93 -1.72
CA LYS A 110 0.95 1.87 -1.06
C LYS A 110 0.72 3.10 -1.93
N ARG A 111 1.77 3.70 -2.49
CA ARG A 111 1.66 4.82 -3.43
C ARG A 111 0.82 4.44 -4.65
N ARG A 112 1.06 3.27 -5.23
CA ARG A 112 0.30 2.78 -6.39
C ARG A 112 -1.18 2.54 -6.09
N TRP A 113 -1.51 2.02 -4.91
CA TRP A 113 -2.89 1.75 -4.52
C TRP A 113 -3.65 3.00 -4.08
N LEU A 114 -2.97 3.93 -3.41
CA LEU A 114 -3.54 5.20 -2.98
C LEU A 114 -3.56 6.25 -4.08
N ALA A 115 -2.73 6.09 -5.12
CA ALA A 115 -2.80 6.91 -6.31
C ALA A 115 -4.24 6.85 -6.82
N PRO A 116 -4.95 8.00 -6.89
CA PRO A 116 -6.24 8.05 -7.53
C PRO A 116 -6.08 7.40 -8.89
N ARG A 117 -6.90 6.39 -9.20
CA ARG A 117 -7.01 5.91 -10.57
C ARG A 117 -7.43 7.13 -11.36
N GLU A 118 -6.48 7.73 -12.08
CA GLU A 118 -6.66 9.06 -12.63
C GLU A 118 -7.98 9.04 -13.41
N ALA A 119 -8.98 9.75 -12.88
CA ALA A 119 -10.11 10.20 -13.66
C ALA A 119 -9.61 11.34 -14.55
N ALA A 120 -8.47 11.11 -15.22
CA ALA A 120 -8.04 11.88 -16.34
C ALA A 120 -9.18 11.81 -17.38
N PRO A 121 -9.31 12.83 -18.24
CA PRO A 121 -10.18 12.76 -19.41
C PRO A 121 -9.93 11.44 -20.17
N ARG A 122 -10.81 11.04 -21.09
CA ARG A 122 -10.68 9.85 -21.95
C ARG A 122 -9.42 9.90 -22.85
N GLU A 123 -8.25 9.91 -22.25
CA GLU A 123 -6.96 9.89 -22.90
C GLU A 123 -6.70 8.45 -23.30
N SER A 124 -6.51 8.26 -24.60
CA SER A 124 -6.10 6.96 -25.12
C SER A 124 -4.71 6.61 -24.59
N THR A 125 -4.38 5.32 -24.51
CA THR A 125 -3.04 4.85 -24.14
C THR A 125 -1.95 5.52 -24.99
N HIS A 126 -2.23 5.77 -26.28
CA HIS A 126 -1.33 6.47 -27.20
C HIS A 126 -1.10 7.94 -26.79
N THR A 127 -2.13 8.65 -26.35
CA THR A 127 -2.00 10.05 -25.92
C THR A 127 -1.19 10.16 -24.64
N ALA A 128 -1.39 9.24 -23.68
CA ALA A 128 -0.66 9.22 -22.42
C ALA A 128 0.82 8.82 -22.59
N SER A 129 1.14 7.91 -23.52
CA SER A 129 2.53 7.47 -23.75
C SER A 129 3.40 8.52 -24.44
N PHE A 130 2.81 9.45 -25.20
CA PHE A 130 3.52 10.50 -25.92
C PHE A 130 3.19 11.88 -25.33
N PRO A 131 3.95 12.33 -24.32
CA PRO A 131 3.74 13.66 -23.76
C PRO A 131 4.00 14.71 -24.84
N ARG A 132 3.18 15.77 -24.86
CA ARG A 132 3.42 16.89 -25.76
C ARG A 132 4.80 17.49 -25.45
N PRO A 133 5.67 17.68 -26.45
CA PRO A 133 6.93 18.35 -26.23
C PRO A 133 6.68 19.77 -25.71
N PRO A 134 7.61 20.34 -24.92
CA PRO A 134 7.47 21.71 -24.43
C PRO A 134 7.30 22.66 -25.63
N SER A 135 6.50 23.71 -25.46
CA SER A 135 6.15 24.64 -26.57
C SER A 135 7.38 25.26 -27.25
N GLY A 136 8.51 25.40 -26.54
CA GLY A 136 9.77 25.89 -27.08
C GLY A 136 10.53 24.90 -27.99
N ALA A 137 10.19 23.61 -27.97
CA ALA A 137 10.74 22.61 -28.90
C ALA A 137 9.98 22.58 -30.24
N LEU A 138 8.82 23.24 -30.31
CA LEU A 138 8.06 23.38 -31.54
C LEU A 138 8.63 24.55 -32.34
N SER A 139 8.78 24.36 -33.66
CA SER A 139 9.15 25.45 -34.55
C SER A 139 8.14 26.59 -34.46
N ARG A 140 8.62 27.82 -34.27
CA ARG A 140 7.78 29.01 -34.35
C ARG A 140 7.39 29.23 -35.80
N ARG A 141 6.08 29.26 -36.09
CA ARG A 141 5.59 29.74 -37.38
C ARG A 141 5.81 31.24 -37.44
N GLU A 142 6.82 31.65 -38.18
CA GLU A 142 6.99 33.04 -38.59
C GLU A 142 6.11 33.28 -39.81
N HIS A 143 5.14 34.18 -39.67
CA HIS A 143 4.33 34.64 -40.79
C HIS A 143 4.96 35.94 -41.32
N ALA A 144 5.07 36.07 -42.64
CA ALA A 144 5.51 37.32 -43.25
C ALA A 144 4.54 38.44 -42.85
N ILE A 145 5.07 39.49 -42.22
CA ILE A 145 4.29 40.70 -41.96
C ILE A 145 3.96 41.30 -43.34
N PRO A 146 2.68 41.46 -43.72
CA PRO A 146 2.34 42.02 -45.01
C PRO A 146 2.87 43.47 -45.08
N VAL A 147 3.79 43.73 -45.99
CA VAL A 147 4.26 45.08 -46.28
C VAL A 147 3.16 45.79 -47.08
N PRO A 148 2.60 46.91 -46.59
CA PRO A 148 1.60 47.65 -47.36
C PRO A 148 2.24 48.15 -48.67
N PRO A 149 1.53 48.06 -49.81
CA PRO A 149 2.08 48.50 -51.09
C PRO A 149 2.41 50.00 -51.08
N PRO A 150 3.47 50.43 -51.80
CA PRO A 150 3.79 51.85 -51.93
C PRO A 150 2.61 52.62 -52.51
N ARG A 151 2.25 53.75 -51.89
CA ARG A 151 1.20 54.63 -52.40
C ARG A 151 1.65 55.19 -53.76
N LEU A 152 1.00 54.77 -54.84
CA LEU A 152 1.18 55.37 -56.16
C LEU A 152 0.77 56.85 -56.07
N GLN A 153 1.68 57.76 -56.41
CA GLN A 153 1.34 59.18 -56.49
C GLN A 153 0.42 59.43 -57.69
N PRO A 154 -0.56 60.35 -57.58
CA PRO A 154 -1.49 60.61 -58.67
C PRO A 154 -0.74 61.18 -59.87
N VAL A 155 -1.03 60.61 -61.05
CA VAL A 155 -0.48 61.04 -62.33
C VAL A 155 -1.01 62.45 -62.65
N PRO A 156 -0.15 63.40 -63.10
CA PRO A 156 -0.60 64.73 -63.49
C PRO A 156 -1.57 64.62 -64.68
N ARG A 157 -2.75 65.23 -64.54
CA ARG A 157 -3.68 65.41 -65.66
C ARG A 157 -3.16 66.57 -66.51
N PHE A 158 -2.84 66.28 -67.77
CA PHE A 158 -2.63 67.29 -68.81
C PHE A 158 -3.96 67.82 -69.31
#